data_AF-K0T8P1-F1
#
_entry.id   AF-K0T8P1-F1
#
_cell.length_a   1.000
_cell.length_b   1.000
_cell.length_c   1.000
_cell.angle_alpha   90.00
_cell.angle_beta   90.00
_cell.angle_gamma   90.00
#
_symmetry.space_group_name_H-M   'P 1'
#
loop_
_entity.id
_entity.type
_entity.pdbx_description
1 polymer ?
#
loop_
_entity_poly.entity_id
_entity_poly.type
_entity_poly.pdbx_seq_one_letter_code
_entity_poly.pdbx_strand_id
1 'polypeptide(L)'
;MDHQAVSAGAGDDSRAPRRTAEHEADDVGRADEANAGGADSDEICGICLDVYDNPVQLPCGHSFCSACLDGWHQKSKYDVHQPRNCPMCRHRAKPSREIISKLIALTDIVSAYRKAGHEGLEAARMEQADFLGSLLKTGYTSEEIDDMVDEYHNSNIELPYAIWKASHSNDAQTVLDWLGSPVDEGKLASSVMGATILHTTALRGHKELASLLLQYGAAVDVYDYLGLPPILQALHESRGLLNETVTLLYEWGASLEHHVPGEAGAKLDINLKSLPMFHNEFVKRRCEIVNLNHRKDLIGQTCTVEKYIARKDRYKVTTEHARETFLVGRDNLSRRDRTPDDRYYVTFEGGEYRRHAFASNEACREFVRSLRSGQE
;
A
#
# COMPACT_ATOMS: atom_id res chain seq x y z
N MET A 1 -68.04 -66.37 14.84
CA MET A 1 -67.80 -65.69 13.56
C MET A 1 -66.28 -65.63 13.36
N ASP A 2 -65.59 -66.77 13.36
CA ASP A 2 -65.51 -67.72 12.22
C ASP A 2 -64.92 -67.04 10.99
N HIS A 3 -63.62 -67.28 10.76
CA HIS A 3 -63.08 -68.07 9.62
C HIS A 3 -62.75 -67.14 8.43
N GLN A 4 -61.64 -67.21 7.70
CA GLN A 4 -60.51 -68.14 7.52
C GLN A 4 -59.46 -67.33 6.69
N ALA A 5 -58.15 -67.40 6.98
CA ALA A 5 -57.12 -68.22 6.31
C ALA A 5 -56.93 -67.89 4.80
N VAL A 6 -55.73 -67.79 4.20
CA VAL A 6 -54.51 -68.63 4.28
C VAL A 6 -53.31 -67.85 3.65
N SER A 7 -52.14 -67.73 4.31
CA SER A 7 -50.83 -68.43 4.07
C SER A 7 -50.15 -68.20 2.70
N ALA A 8 -48.83 -68.12 2.48
CA ALA A 8 -47.59 -68.54 3.15
C ALA A 8 -46.40 -67.80 2.45
N GLY A 9 -45.13 -67.73 2.89
CA GLY A 9 -44.37 -68.28 4.02
C GLY A 9 -42.85 -68.06 3.81
N ALA A 10 -42.10 -68.16 4.92
CA ALA A 10 -40.67 -68.51 5.18
C ALA A 10 -39.52 -67.83 4.39
N GLY A 11 -38.35 -67.50 4.97
CA GLY A 11 -37.66 -67.75 6.26
C GLY A 11 -36.35 -66.91 6.28
N ASP A 12 -35.94 -66.34 7.43
CA ASP A 12 -35.01 -66.90 8.44
C ASP A 12 -33.55 -66.91 7.95
N ASP A 13 -32.48 -66.52 8.65
CA ASP A 13 -32.22 -65.92 9.96
C ASP A 13 -30.71 -65.57 9.96
N SER A 14 -30.24 -64.66 10.82
CA SER A 14 -28.94 -64.74 11.55
C SER A 14 -28.47 -63.40 12.11
N ARG A 15 -28.95 -63.12 13.34
CA ARG A 15 -28.15 -62.98 14.58
C ARG A 15 -27.14 -61.81 14.74
N ALA A 16 -27.53 -60.88 15.61
CA ALA A 16 -26.76 -59.86 16.36
C ALA A 16 -25.90 -60.50 17.51
N PRO A 17 -25.32 -59.81 18.53
CA PRO A 17 -25.25 -58.36 18.85
C PRO A 17 -23.93 -57.81 19.50
N ARG A 18 -23.89 -56.47 19.65
CA ARG A 18 -23.33 -55.59 20.71
C ARG A 18 -22.31 -56.13 21.75
N ARG A 19 -21.24 -55.34 22.04
CA ARG A 19 -21.01 -54.51 23.27
C ARG A 19 -19.51 -54.21 23.54
N THR A 20 -19.29 -53.04 24.17
CA THR A 20 -18.21 -52.64 25.13
C THR A 20 -16.76 -52.61 24.64
N ALA A 21 -16.05 -51.47 24.64
CA ALA A 21 -15.53 -50.62 25.74
C ALA A 21 -14.08 -50.98 26.12
N GLU A 22 -13.29 -49.92 26.30
CA GLU A 22 -12.04 -49.83 27.12
C GLU A 22 -10.76 -50.40 26.49
N HIS A 23 -9.81 -49.51 26.13
CA HIS A 23 -8.63 -49.10 26.93
C HIS A 23 -7.58 -50.21 27.03
N GLU A 24 -6.42 -50.02 26.39
CA GLU A 24 -5.12 -49.99 27.06
C GLU A 24 -3.99 -49.71 26.05
N ALA A 25 -3.04 -48.90 26.50
CA ALA A 25 -1.81 -48.53 25.83
C ALA A 25 -0.80 -49.68 25.91
N ASP A 26 0.17 -49.72 24.98
CA ASP A 26 1.56 -49.95 25.37
C ASP A 26 2.54 -49.48 24.28
N ASP A 27 3.49 -48.70 24.79
CA ASP A 27 4.72 -48.15 24.23
C ASP A 27 5.78 -49.25 24.06
N VAL A 28 6.53 -49.27 22.94
CA VAL A 28 8.01 -49.38 22.93
C VAL A 28 8.54 -48.85 21.60
N GLY A 29 9.29 -47.75 21.66
CA GLY A 29 9.93 -47.11 20.51
C GLY A 29 11.18 -47.80 19.93
N ARG A 30 11.60 -47.29 18.77
CA ARG A 30 13.02 -47.19 18.37
C ARG A 30 13.24 -46.08 17.35
N ALA A 31 14.05 -45.11 17.76
CA ALA A 31 14.64 -44.01 16.99
C ALA A 31 15.66 -44.56 15.95
N ASP A 32 16.16 -43.88 14.92
CA ASP A 32 16.19 -42.49 14.45
C ASP A 32 16.55 -42.56 12.94
N GLU A 33 16.11 -41.59 12.12
CA GLU A 33 16.97 -40.75 11.26
C GLU A 33 16.16 -39.87 10.29
N ALA A 34 16.26 -38.57 10.52
CA ALA A 34 16.30 -37.44 9.57
C ALA A 34 15.26 -37.34 8.43
N ASN A 35 14.35 -36.37 8.55
CA ASN A 35 14.03 -35.50 7.41
C ASN A 35 13.91 -34.03 7.87
N ALA A 36 14.64 -33.16 7.17
CA ALA A 36 14.61 -31.72 7.32
C ALA A 36 13.65 -31.11 6.28
N GLY A 37 12.97 -30.03 6.65
CA GLY A 37 12.38 -29.06 5.70
C GLY A 37 10.89 -29.21 5.43
N GLY A 38 10.16 -28.10 5.60
CA GLY A 38 8.76 -27.96 5.15
C GLY A 38 8.05 -26.79 5.83
N ALA A 39 8.28 -25.58 5.33
CA ALA A 39 7.31 -24.49 5.44
C ALA A 39 6.00 -24.92 4.75
N ASP A 40 4.85 -24.62 5.34
CA ASP A 40 3.63 -24.07 4.72
C ASP A 40 2.47 -24.26 5.70
N SER A 41 1.89 -23.17 6.20
CA SER A 41 0.52 -23.20 6.72
C SER A 41 -0.31 -22.31 5.80
N ASP A 42 -0.38 -22.83 4.58
CA ASP A 42 -1.23 -22.59 3.43
C ASP A 42 -2.09 -21.31 3.42
N GLU A 43 -1.70 -20.44 2.50
CA GLU A 43 -2.40 -19.30 1.92
C GLU A 43 -3.67 -19.71 1.13
N ILE A 44 -4.69 -20.25 1.81
CA ILE A 44 -5.92 -20.80 1.18
C ILE A 44 -7.12 -19.85 1.27
N CYS A 45 -7.87 -19.74 0.17
CA CYS A 45 -9.11 -18.97 0.09
C CYS A 45 -10.30 -19.69 0.75
N GLY A 46 -10.94 -19.03 1.71
CA GLY A 46 -12.15 -19.55 2.39
C GLY A 46 -13.42 -19.65 1.54
N ILE A 47 -13.38 -19.33 0.23
CA ILE A 47 -14.50 -19.50 -0.70
C ILE A 47 -14.25 -20.68 -1.66
N CYS A 48 -13.14 -20.66 -2.40
CA CYS A 48 -12.83 -21.73 -3.36
C CYS A 48 -12.06 -22.90 -2.72
N LEU A 49 -11.57 -22.74 -1.48
CA LEU A 49 -10.79 -23.72 -0.74
C LEU A 49 -9.52 -24.15 -1.49
N ASP A 50 -8.94 -23.23 -2.25
CA ASP A 50 -7.71 -23.38 -3.03
C ASP A 50 -6.72 -22.27 -2.67
N VAL A 51 -5.46 -22.39 -3.09
CA VAL A 51 -4.42 -21.36 -2.91
C VAL A 51 -4.91 -20.02 -3.47
N TYR A 52 -4.58 -18.92 -2.81
CA TYR A 52 -5.01 -17.60 -3.25
C TYR A 52 -4.59 -17.29 -4.70
N ASP A 53 -5.57 -16.96 -5.53
CA ASP A 53 -5.38 -16.31 -6.83
C ASP A 53 -5.81 -14.85 -6.72
N ASN A 54 -4.82 -13.95 -6.77
CA ASN A 54 -4.97 -12.50 -6.54
C ASN A 54 -5.74 -12.17 -5.24
N PRO A 55 -5.13 -12.37 -4.06
CA PRO A 55 -5.81 -12.24 -2.78
C PRO A 55 -6.21 -10.79 -2.49
N VAL A 56 -7.46 -10.62 -2.07
CA VAL A 56 -8.00 -9.38 -1.52
C VAL A 56 -8.25 -9.59 -0.04
N GLN A 57 -7.54 -8.85 0.81
CA GLN A 57 -7.78 -8.84 2.25
C GLN A 57 -8.87 -7.83 2.59
N LEU A 58 -9.93 -8.29 3.26
CA LEU A 58 -10.98 -7.43 3.78
C LEU A 58 -10.52 -6.74 5.09
N PRO A 59 -11.14 -5.60 5.47
CA PRO A 59 -10.81 -4.88 6.71
C PRO A 59 -10.95 -5.71 8.01
N CYS A 60 -11.71 -6.81 7.96
CA CYS A 60 -11.82 -7.77 9.06
C CYS A 60 -10.63 -8.75 9.18
N GLY A 61 -9.60 -8.60 8.34
CA GLY A 61 -8.39 -9.42 8.33
C GLY A 61 -8.45 -10.69 7.45
N HIS A 62 -9.61 -11.05 6.92
CA HIS A 62 -9.79 -12.25 6.09
C HIS A 62 -9.48 -12.00 4.61
N SER A 63 -8.77 -12.93 3.97
CA SER A 63 -8.37 -12.85 2.56
C SER A 63 -9.13 -13.84 1.68
N PHE A 64 -9.38 -13.47 0.43
CA PHE A 64 -10.05 -14.29 -0.58
C PHE A 64 -9.51 -14.01 -1.97
N CYS A 65 -9.63 -14.96 -2.91
CA CYS A 65 -9.37 -14.67 -4.32
C CYS A 65 -10.32 -13.56 -4.81
N SER A 66 -9.82 -12.60 -5.60
CA SER A 66 -10.63 -11.48 -6.12
C SER A 66 -11.93 -11.96 -6.78
N ALA A 67 -11.85 -12.94 -7.68
CA ALA A 67 -13.01 -13.47 -8.39
C ALA A 67 -14.04 -14.15 -7.45
N CYS A 68 -13.55 -14.79 -6.38
CA CYS A 68 -14.40 -15.42 -5.38
C CYS A 68 -15.17 -14.37 -4.57
N LEU A 69 -14.48 -13.32 -4.13
CA LEU A 69 -15.07 -12.22 -3.38
C LEU A 69 -16.09 -11.45 -4.24
N ASP A 70 -15.78 -11.21 -5.52
CA ASP A 70 -16.70 -10.57 -6.46
C ASP A 70 -17.97 -11.39 -6.69
N GLY A 71 -17.83 -12.71 -6.90
CA GLY A 71 -18.96 -13.62 -7.03
C GLY A 71 -19.84 -13.67 -5.78
N TRP A 72 -19.24 -13.59 -4.59
CA TRP A 72 -19.95 -13.47 -3.32
C TRP A 72 -20.72 -12.15 -3.20
N HIS A 73 -20.08 -11.02 -3.53
CA HIS A 73 -20.73 -9.70 -3.52
C HIS A 73 -21.86 -9.59 -4.54
N GLN A 74 -21.75 -10.26 -5.69
CA GLN A 74 -22.79 -10.27 -6.72
C GLN A 74 -24.02 -11.07 -6.29
N LYS A 75 -23.84 -12.17 -5.54
CA LYS A 75 -24.93 -12.99 -4.98
C LYS A 75 -25.61 -12.33 -3.79
N SER A 76 -24.84 -11.71 -2.90
CA SER A 76 -25.36 -11.00 -1.72
C SER A 76 -25.99 -9.64 -2.03
N LYS A 77 -25.90 -9.16 -3.28
CA LYS A 77 -26.49 -7.88 -3.72
C LYS A 77 -28.00 -7.75 -3.48
N TYR A 78 -28.72 -8.87 -3.43
CA TYR A 78 -30.17 -8.91 -3.22
C TYR A 78 -30.57 -9.39 -1.81
N ASP A 79 -29.60 -9.70 -0.95
CA ASP A 79 -29.85 -10.09 0.43
C ASP A 79 -29.87 -8.85 1.32
N VAL A 80 -31.06 -8.49 1.80
CA VAL A 80 -31.30 -7.32 2.66
C VAL A 80 -30.61 -7.48 4.03
N HIS A 81 -30.29 -8.71 4.44
CA HIS A 81 -29.69 -9.00 5.75
C HIS A 81 -28.17 -9.16 5.71
N GLN A 82 -27.56 -9.37 4.54
CA GLN A 82 -26.12 -9.60 4.40
C GLN A 82 -25.48 -8.96 3.15
N PRO A 83 -25.77 -7.69 2.81
CA PRO A 83 -25.19 -7.08 1.62
C PRO A 83 -23.67 -6.92 1.80
N ARG A 84 -22.89 -7.67 1.00
CA ARG A 84 -21.42 -7.55 0.89
C ARG A 84 -20.65 -7.74 2.20
N ASN A 85 -21.13 -8.61 3.08
CA ASN A 85 -20.41 -8.99 4.29
C ASN A 85 -19.24 -9.92 3.98
N CYS A 86 -18.24 -9.94 4.86
CA CYS A 86 -17.18 -10.94 4.78
C CYS A 86 -17.76 -12.37 4.77
N PRO A 87 -17.37 -13.23 3.79
CA PRO A 87 -17.82 -14.62 3.74
C PRO A 87 -17.46 -15.45 4.99
N MET A 88 -16.35 -15.13 5.65
CA MET A 88 -15.84 -15.87 6.81
C MET A 88 -16.47 -15.42 8.12
N CYS A 89 -16.38 -14.13 8.45
CA CYS A 89 -16.82 -13.62 9.75
C CYS A 89 -18.17 -12.90 9.72
N ARG A 90 -18.77 -12.73 8.53
CA ARG A 90 -20.01 -11.99 8.30
C ARG A 90 -19.97 -10.53 8.78
N HIS A 91 -18.80 -10.01 9.14
CA HIS A 91 -18.62 -8.61 9.46
C HIS A 91 -18.82 -7.81 8.18
N ARG A 92 -19.68 -6.79 8.25
CA ARG A 92 -19.81 -5.81 7.19
C ARG A 92 -18.51 -5.03 7.13
N ALA A 93 -17.80 -5.08 6.01
CA ALA A 93 -16.55 -4.32 5.89
C ALA A 93 -16.88 -2.84 6.09
N LYS A 94 -16.21 -2.13 7.01
CA LYS A 94 -16.27 -0.67 7.05
C LYS A 94 -15.68 -0.12 5.72
N PRO A 95 -16.14 1.04 5.21
CA PRO A 95 -15.44 1.74 4.14
C PRO A 95 -13.98 1.96 4.54
N SER A 96 -13.08 1.90 3.55
CA SER A 96 -11.67 2.15 3.82
C SER A 96 -11.46 3.61 4.25
N ARG A 97 -10.34 3.87 4.93
CA ARG A 97 -10.00 5.20 5.42
C ARG A 97 -9.91 6.23 4.28
N GLU A 98 -9.49 5.81 3.09
CA GLU A 98 -9.41 6.63 1.88
C GLU A 98 -10.81 7.05 1.40
N ILE A 99 -11.80 6.15 1.48
CA ILE A 99 -13.19 6.45 1.11
C ILE A 99 -13.78 7.53 2.02
N ILE A 100 -13.56 7.40 3.34
CA ILE A 100 -14.04 8.40 4.31
C ILE A 100 -13.30 9.73 4.14
N SER A 101 -11.99 9.69 3.95
CA SER A 101 -11.17 10.87 3.64
C SER A 101 -11.67 11.60 2.39
N LYS A 102 -12.10 10.86 1.36
CA LYS A 102 -12.68 11.43 0.13
C LYS A 102 -14.01 12.12 0.36
N LEU A 103 -14.87 11.55 1.20
CA LEU A 103 -16.15 12.17 1.55
C LEU A 103 -15.95 13.49 2.30
N ILE A 104 -15.06 13.51 3.29
CA ILE A 104 -14.71 14.72 4.05
C ILE A 104 -14.17 15.80 3.11
N ALA A 105 -13.24 15.41 2.23
CA ALA A 105 -12.66 16.30 1.24
C ALA A 105 -13.69 16.95 0.30
N LEU A 106 -14.61 16.16 -0.26
CA LEU A 106 -15.69 16.70 -1.10
C LEU A 106 -16.58 17.67 -0.31
N THR A 107 -16.83 17.37 0.97
CA THR A 107 -17.59 18.23 1.88
C THR A 107 -16.88 19.56 2.12
N ASP A 108 -15.57 19.53 2.35
CA ASP A 108 -14.75 20.73 2.55
C ASP A 108 -14.71 21.59 1.28
N ILE A 109 -14.49 20.98 0.11
CA ILE A 109 -14.50 21.67 -1.19
C ILE A 109 -15.84 22.36 -1.43
N VAL A 110 -16.96 21.66 -1.23
CA VAL A 110 -18.31 22.24 -1.38
C VAL A 110 -18.51 23.41 -0.42
N SER A 111 -18.05 23.28 0.83
CA SER A 111 -18.13 24.36 1.81
C SER A 111 -17.31 25.59 1.38
N ALA A 112 -16.10 25.38 0.86
CA ALA A 112 -15.19 26.42 0.43
C ALA A 112 -15.71 27.14 -0.83
N TYR A 113 -16.16 26.39 -1.83
CA TYR A 113 -16.77 26.94 -3.05
C TYR A 113 -18.03 27.73 -2.75
N ARG A 114 -18.86 27.27 -1.81
CA ARG A 114 -20.05 28.00 -1.35
C ARG A 114 -19.67 29.34 -0.72
N LYS A 115 -18.67 29.36 0.16
CA LYS A 115 -18.17 30.59 0.80
C LYS A 115 -17.57 31.56 -0.22
N ALA A 116 -16.86 31.05 -1.22
CA ALA A 116 -16.18 31.85 -2.25
C ALA A 116 -17.08 32.27 -3.43
N GLY A 117 -18.29 31.72 -3.55
CA GLY A 117 -19.14 31.93 -4.72
C GLY A 117 -18.54 31.36 -6.02
N HIS A 118 -17.84 30.23 -5.92
CA HIS A 118 -17.09 29.65 -7.04
C HIS A 118 -18.01 29.01 -8.09
N GLU A 119 -17.72 29.21 -9.38
CA GLU A 119 -18.52 28.70 -10.51
C GLU A 119 -18.65 27.17 -10.53
N GLY A 120 -17.66 26.46 -9.98
CA GLY A 120 -17.65 25.00 -9.85
C GLY A 120 -18.49 24.43 -8.70
N LEU A 121 -19.24 25.24 -7.94
CA LEU A 121 -20.00 24.78 -6.78
C LEU A 121 -20.98 23.65 -7.12
N GLU A 122 -21.78 23.81 -8.18
CA GLU A 122 -22.78 22.80 -8.53
C GLU A 122 -22.13 21.49 -9.02
N ALA A 123 -21.02 21.56 -9.74
CA ALA A 123 -20.24 20.37 -10.10
C ALA A 123 -19.71 19.62 -8.87
N ALA A 124 -19.12 20.34 -7.90
CA ALA A 124 -18.63 19.74 -6.66
C ALA A 124 -19.76 19.13 -5.81
N ARG A 125 -20.95 19.77 -5.79
CA ARG A 125 -22.14 19.23 -5.10
C ARG A 125 -22.67 17.96 -5.75
N MET A 126 -22.69 17.91 -7.08
CA MET A 126 -23.08 16.70 -7.81
C MET A 126 -22.09 15.57 -7.53
N GLU A 127 -20.79 15.83 -7.58
CA GLU A 127 -19.77 14.82 -7.27
C GLU A 127 -19.90 14.30 -5.83
N GLN A 128 -20.09 15.20 -4.85
CA GLN A 128 -20.34 14.81 -3.46
C GLN A 128 -21.61 13.95 -3.33
N ALA A 129 -22.71 14.35 -3.97
CA ALA A 129 -23.98 13.64 -3.91
C ALA A 129 -23.92 12.25 -4.58
N ASP A 130 -23.22 12.14 -5.71
CA ASP A 130 -23.00 10.87 -6.41
C ASP A 130 -22.13 9.92 -5.58
N PHE A 131 -21.09 10.45 -4.93
CA PHE A 131 -20.23 9.67 -4.06
C PHE A 131 -20.98 9.18 -2.82
N LEU A 132 -21.70 10.07 -2.12
CA LEU A 132 -22.55 9.71 -0.99
C LEU A 132 -23.64 8.71 -1.39
N GLY A 133 -24.30 8.94 -2.53
CA GLY A 133 -25.30 8.04 -3.09
C GLY A 133 -24.74 6.65 -3.40
N SER A 134 -23.45 6.56 -3.75
CA SER A 134 -22.77 5.27 -3.96
C SER A 134 -22.56 4.52 -2.64
N LEU A 135 -22.22 5.21 -1.55
CA LEU A 135 -22.13 4.63 -0.21
C LEU A 135 -23.50 4.18 0.32
N LEU A 136 -24.54 4.97 0.09
CA LEU A 136 -25.90 4.57 0.46
C LEU A 136 -26.36 3.32 -0.32
N LYS A 137 -26.02 3.24 -1.61
CA LYS A 137 -26.30 2.06 -2.46
C LYS A 137 -25.51 0.81 -2.09
N THR A 138 -24.33 0.95 -1.47
CA THR A 138 -23.60 -0.18 -0.90
C THR A 138 -24.18 -0.64 0.44
N GLY A 139 -25.15 0.11 0.97
CA GLY A 139 -26.02 -0.27 2.06
C GLY A 139 -25.74 0.44 3.38
N TYR A 140 -24.83 1.41 3.41
CA TYR A 140 -24.61 2.24 4.60
C TYR A 140 -25.78 3.22 4.78
N THR A 141 -26.12 3.49 6.04
CA THR A 141 -27.06 4.55 6.41
C THR A 141 -26.33 5.88 6.55
N SER A 142 -27.07 6.99 6.51
CA SER A 142 -26.47 8.32 6.77
C SER A 142 -25.85 8.41 8.16
N GLU A 143 -26.51 7.87 9.18
CA GLU A 143 -26.01 7.85 10.57
C GLU A 143 -24.69 7.06 10.67
N GLU A 144 -24.59 5.89 10.04
CA GLU A 144 -23.33 5.11 10.00
C GLU A 144 -22.20 5.87 9.29
N ILE A 145 -22.50 6.63 8.24
CA ILE A 145 -21.51 7.43 7.53
C ILE A 145 -21.04 8.60 8.39
N ASP A 146 -21.97 9.28 9.08
CA ASP A 146 -21.65 10.38 9.98
C ASP A 146 -20.78 9.88 11.15
N ASP A 147 -21.12 8.75 11.76
CA ASP A 147 -20.31 8.11 12.81
C ASP A 147 -18.89 7.78 12.32
N MET A 148 -18.74 7.33 11.07
CA MET A 148 -17.42 7.05 10.46
C MET A 148 -16.61 8.32 10.20
N VAL A 149 -17.27 9.41 9.80
CA VAL A 149 -16.63 10.72 9.62
C VAL A 149 -16.15 11.25 10.97
N ASP A 150 -16.97 11.14 12.02
CA ASP A 150 -16.59 11.52 13.38
C ASP A 150 -15.44 10.65 13.91
N GLU A 151 -15.49 9.34 13.69
CA GLU A 151 -14.38 8.41 14.02
C GLU A 151 -13.09 8.81 13.28
N TYR A 152 -13.19 9.21 12.00
CA TYR A 152 -12.04 9.70 11.23
C TYR A 152 -11.47 10.98 11.82
N HIS A 153 -12.28 12.00 12.11
CA HIS A 153 -11.79 13.25 12.71
C HIS A 153 -11.15 13.02 14.08
N ASN A 154 -11.75 12.16 14.91
CA ASN A 154 -11.26 11.88 16.26
C ASN A 154 -9.97 11.03 16.27
N SER A 155 -9.73 10.22 15.24
CA SER A 155 -8.56 9.36 15.12
C SER A 155 -7.38 10.01 14.39
N ASN A 156 -7.60 11.14 13.69
CA ASN A 156 -6.59 11.73 12.83
C ASN A 156 -5.95 12.96 13.47
N ILE A 157 -4.62 13.03 13.43
CA ILE A 157 -3.90 14.28 13.68
C ILE A 157 -4.10 15.13 12.41
N GLU A 158 -5.01 16.09 12.46
CA GLU A 158 -5.18 17.04 11.35
C GLU A 158 -3.89 17.81 11.11
N LEU A 159 -3.45 17.88 9.85
CA LEU A 159 -2.28 18.68 9.48
C LEU A 159 -2.65 20.17 9.59
N PRO A 160 -2.02 20.96 10.49
CA PRO A 160 -2.41 22.34 10.67
C PRO A 160 -2.16 23.16 9.40
N TYR A 161 -3.08 24.08 9.08
CA TYR A 161 -2.98 24.91 7.87
C TYR A 161 -1.64 25.67 7.75
N ALA A 162 -1.09 26.14 8.86
CA ALA A 162 0.21 26.80 8.88
C ALA A 162 1.34 25.87 8.38
N ILE A 163 1.29 24.60 8.75
CA ILE A 163 2.27 23.59 8.34
C ILE A 163 2.04 23.16 6.90
N TRP A 164 0.78 22.99 6.50
CA TRP A 164 0.43 22.78 5.09
C TRP A 164 0.98 23.91 4.20
N LYS A 165 0.85 25.17 4.63
CA LYS A 165 1.37 26.35 3.92
C LYS A 165 2.90 26.41 3.93
N ALA A 166 3.54 26.09 5.06
CA ALA A 166 5.00 26.02 5.17
C ALA A 166 5.57 24.98 4.19
N SER A 167 4.95 23.80 4.16
CA SER A 167 5.26 22.71 3.23
C SER A 167 5.10 23.15 1.78
N HIS A 168 4.05 23.90 1.45
CA HIS A 168 3.84 24.47 0.12
C HIS A 168 4.94 25.46 -0.30
N SER A 169 5.47 26.20 0.67
CA SER A 169 6.41 27.31 0.44
C SER A 169 7.88 26.90 0.63
N ASN A 170 8.15 25.62 0.88
CA ASN A 170 9.48 25.07 1.22
C ASN A 170 10.09 25.68 2.50
N ASP A 171 9.26 26.08 3.46
CA ASP A 171 9.71 26.52 4.77
C ASP A 171 9.97 25.30 5.67
N ALA A 172 11.15 24.69 5.47
CA ALA A 172 11.55 23.49 6.19
C ALA A 172 11.69 23.73 7.69
N GLN A 173 12.14 24.92 8.13
CA GLN A 173 12.30 25.20 9.56
C GLN A 173 10.96 25.06 10.28
N THR A 174 9.91 25.71 9.78
CA THR A 174 8.57 25.63 10.37
C THR A 174 8.03 24.19 10.37
N VAL A 175 8.29 23.42 9.30
CA VAL A 175 7.88 22.01 9.23
C VAL A 175 8.61 21.16 10.28
N LEU A 176 9.93 21.33 10.40
CA LEU A 176 10.78 20.57 11.33
C LEU A 176 10.49 20.92 12.78
N ASP A 177 10.30 22.21 13.10
CA ASP A 177 9.92 22.68 14.43
C ASP A 177 8.60 22.05 14.88
N TRP A 178 7.65 21.91 13.96
CA TRP A 178 6.37 21.28 14.24
C TRP A 178 6.47 19.76 14.39
N LEU A 179 7.24 19.08 13.53
CA LEU A 179 7.50 17.65 13.63
C LEU A 179 8.18 17.28 14.96
N GLY A 180 9.01 18.18 15.49
CA GLY A 180 9.70 18.03 16.76
C GLY A 180 11.03 17.29 16.65
N SER A 181 11.72 17.22 17.79
CA SER A 181 13.00 16.54 17.95
C SER A 181 12.94 15.70 19.24
N PRO A 182 12.88 14.35 19.16
CA PRO A 182 12.84 13.54 17.94
C PRO A 182 11.55 13.76 17.12
N VAL A 183 11.59 13.39 15.85
CA VAL A 183 10.44 13.53 14.94
C VAL A 183 9.28 12.67 15.41
N ASP A 184 8.11 13.29 15.54
CA ASP A 184 6.86 12.61 15.84
C ASP A 184 6.31 11.93 14.58
N GLU A 185 6.34 10.59 14.55
CA GLU A 185 5.85 9.78 13.44
C GLU A 185 4.34 9.97 13.18
N GLY A 186 3.56 10.23 14.23
CA GLY A 186 2.13 10.52 14.09
C GLY A 186 1.88 11.82 13.32
N LYS A 187 2.75 12.82 13.53
CA LYS A 187 2.71 14.09 12.77
C LYS A 187 3.11 13.92 11.31
N LEU A 188 4.01 12.98 10.97
CA LEU A 188 4.33 12.68 9.57
C LEU A 188 3.13 12.11 8.80
N ALA A 189 2.27 11.36 9.49
CA ALA A 189 1.04 10.79 8.94
C ALA A 189 -0.13 11.79 8.89
N SER A 190 0.02 12.96 9.51
CA SER A 190 -1.02 14.00 9.49
C SER A 190 -1.38 14.42 8.06
N SER A 191 -2.65 14.75 7.86
CA SER A 191 -3.16 15.10 6.55
C SER A 191 -4.27 16.14 6.59
N VAL A 192 -4.42 16.85 5.47
CA VAL A 192 -5.63 17.61 5.14
C VAL A 192 -6.25 16.90 3.96
N MET A 193 -7.49 16.43 4.08
CA MET A 193 -8.17 15.70 3.00
C MET A 193 -7.36 14.48 2.52
N GLY A 194 -6.71 13.75 3.42
CA GLY A 194 -5.83 12.62 3.09
C GLY A 194 -4.45 13.01 2.52
N ALA A 195 -4.26 14.26 2.08
CA ALA A 195 -2.98 14.73 1.59
C ALA A 195 -2.02 15.07 2.75
N THR A 196 -0.94 14.31 2.84
CA THR A 196 0.15 14.51 3.82
C THR A 196 1.12 15.62 3.40
N ILE A 197 2.07 15.95 4.27
CA ILE A 197 3.20 16.85 3.95
C ILE A 197 3.97 16.36 2.71
N LEU A 198 4.14 15.03 2.57
CA LEU A 198 4.84 14.46 1.41
C LEU A 198 4.09 14.72 0.09
N HIS A 199 2.75 14.68 0.09
CA HIS A 199 1.96 15.04 -1.10
C HIS A 199 2.20 16.49 -1.52
N THR A 200 2.15 17.40 -0.56
CA THR A 200 2.34 18.83 -0.80
C THR A 200 3.75 19.13 -1.33
N THR A 201 4.76 18.54 -0.71
CA THR A 201 6.16 18.75 -1.13
C THR A 201 6.45 18.14 -2.49
N ALA A 202 5.85 16.98 -2.79
CA ALA A 202 5.90 16.33 -4.09
C ALA A 202 5.23 17.18 -5.18
N LEU A 203 4.01 17.66 -4.93
CA LEU A 203 3.24 18.55 -5.80
C LEU A 203 4.07 19.79 -6.20
N ARG A 204 4.78 20.39 -5.23
CA ARG A 204 5.55 21.62 -5.44
C ARG A 204 6.97 21.39 -5.95
N GLY A 205 7.42 20.13 -6.05
CA GLY A 205 8.77 19.79 -6.51
C GLY A 205 9.88 20.08 -5.50
N HIS A 206 9.56 20.14 -4.21
CA HIS A 206 10.54 20.43 -3.14
C HIS A 206 11.35 19.18 -2.78
N LYS A 207 12.32 18.84 -3.62
CA LYS A 207 13.08 17.59 -3.55
C LYS A 207 13.80 17.39 -2.21
N GLU A 208 14.51 18.39 -1.71
CA GLU A 208 15.29 18.27 -0.48
C GLU A 208 14.39 18.06 0.74
N LEU A 209 13.26 18.78 0.81
CA LEU A 209 12.26 18.59 1.86
C LEU A 209 11.60 17.20 1.75
N ALA A 210 11.23 16.76 0.54
CA ALA A 210 10.72 15.42 0.32
C ALA A 210 11.73 14.35 0.77
N SER A 211 13.02 14.54 0.46
CA SER A 211 14.09 13.65 0.90
C SER A 211 14.18 13.59 2.42
N LEU A 212 14.09 14.73 3.12
CA LEU A 212 14.07 14.76 4.59
C LEU A 212 12.89 13.98 5.16
N LEU A 213 11.68 14.23 4.66
CA LEU A 213 10.47 13.57 5.13
C LEU A 213 10.54 12.06 4.96
N LEU A 214 11.01 11.59 3.80
CA LEU A 214 11.22 10.16 3.54
C LEU A 214 12.27 9.55 4.50
N GLN A 215 13.36 10.26 4.80
CA GLN A 215 14.36 9.83 5.78
C GLN A 215 13.83 9.81 7.22
N TYR A 216 12.84 10.64 7.54
CA TYR A 216 12.14 10.58 8.82
C TYR A 216 11.05 9.52 8.87
N GLY A 217 10.80 8.80 7.77
CA GLY A 217 9.84 7.70 7.73
C GLY A 217 8.46 8.08 7.19
N ALA A 218 8.32 9.22 6.50
CA ALA A 218 7.09 9.52 5.79
C ALA A 218 6.78 8.40 4.78
N ALA A 219 5.58 7.84 4.87
CA ALA A 219 5.14 6.78 3.98
C ALA A 219 5.11 7.26 2.52
N VAL A 220 5.75 6.49 1.63
CA VAL A 220 5.93 6.84 0.22
C VAL A 220 4.64 6.69 -0.60
N ASP A 221 3.79 5.72 -0.23
CA ASP A 221 2.52 5.39 -0.87
C ASP A 221 1.35 5.60 0.11
N VAL A 222 1.05 6.86 0.39
CA VAL A 222 -0.19 7.28 1.07
C VAL A 222 -1.12 7.86 0.04
N TYR A 223 -2.42 7.58 0.10
CA TYR A 223 -3.38 8.09 -0.87
C TYR A 223 -4.14 9.30 -0.31
N ASP A 224 -4.20 10.39 -1.09
CA ASP A 224 -5.05 11.53 -0.77
C ASP A 224 -6.55 11.26 -1.08
N TYR A 225 -7.39 12.27 -0.92
CA TYR A 225 -8.81 12.19 -1.26
C TYR A 225 -9.12 11.94 -2.75
N LEU A 226 -8.18 12.27 -3.64
CA LEU A 226 -8.27 11.94 -5.06
C LEU A 226 -7.78 10.52 -5.33
N GLY A 227 -7.33 9.81 -4.28
CA GLY A 227 -6.70 8.50 -4.32
C GLY A 227 -5.34 8.52 -5.02
N LEU A 228 -4.67 9.67 -5.04
CA LEU A 228 -3.36 9.83 -5.65
C LEU A 228 -2.27 9.76 -4.58
N PRO A 229 -1.24 8.92 -4.76
CA PRO A 229 -0.04 8.98 -3.95
C PRO A 229 0.84 10.19 -4.32
N PRO A 230 1.81 10.57 -3.47
CA PRO A 230 2.67 11.74 -3.70
C PRO A 230 3.31 11.77 -5.09
N ILE A 231 3.74 10.61 -5.62
CA ILE A 231 4.34 10.54 -6.96
C ILE A 231 3.34 10.88 -8.07
N LEU A 232 2.10 10.42 -7.97
CA LEU A 232 1.07 10.71 -8.96
C LEU A 232 0.60 12.16 -8.84
N GLN A 233 0.58 12.73 -7.64
CA GLN A 233 0.30 14.14 -7.42
C GLN A 233 1.37 15.05 -8.07
N ALA A 234 2.65 14.71 -7.93
CA ALA A 234 3.74 15.41 -8.61
C ALA A 234 3.66 15.31 -10.14
N LEU A 235 3.30 14.13 -10.67
CA LEU A 235 3.11 13.92 -12.10
C LEU A 235 1.90 14.67 -12.65
N HIS A 236 0.81 14.74 -11.88
CA HIS A 236 -0.39 15.47 -12.27
C HIS A 236 -0.09 16.97 -12.46
N GLU A 237 0.55 17.60 -11.48
CA GLU A 237 0.87 19.03 -11.52
C GLU A 237 1.90 19.39 -12.60
N SER A 238 2.93 18.55 -12.73
CA SER A 238 3.96 18.71 -13.77
C SER A 238 3.45 18.35 -15.18
N ARG A 239 2.17 17.96 -15.33
CA ARG A 239 1.58 17.49 -16.60
C ARG A 239 2.36 16.33 -17.23
N GLY A 240 2.85 15.42 -16.39
CA GLY A 240 3.63 14.26 -16.79
C GLY A 240 5.10 14.56 -17.06
N LEU A 241 5.61 15.75 -16.73
CA LEU A 241 7.03 16.05 -16.87
C LEU A 241 7.83 15.46 -15.71
N LEU A 242 8.94 14.83 -16.04
CA LEU A 242 9.87 14.34 -15.03
C LEU A 242 10.59 15.48 -14.34
N ASN A 243 10.47 15.53 -13.02
CA ASN A 243 11.31 16.36 -12.17
C ASN A 243 12.12 15.49 -11.19
N GLU A 244 13.03 16.14 -10.46
CA GLU A 244 13.91 15.46 -9.53
C GLU A 244 13.15 14.81 -8.36
N THR A 245 11.99 15.37 -7.98
CA THR A 245 11.14 14.84 -6.90
C THR A 245 10.40 13.57 -7.32
N VAL A 246 9.90 13.49 -8.56
CA VAL A 246 9.33 12.24 -9.11
C VAL A 246 10.40 11.15 -9.15
N THR A 247 11.61 11.50 -9.60
CA THR A 247 12.74 10.55 -9.62
C THR A 247 13.08 10.08 -8.21
N LEU A 248 13.14 11.00 -7.24
CA LEU A 248 13.37 10.68 -5.83
C LEU A 248 12.31 9.71 -5.29
N LEU A 249 11.02 10.04 -5.42
CA LEU A 249 9.93 9.19 -4.93
C LEU A 249 9.98 7.79 -5.55
N TYR A 250 10.29 7.71 -6.84
CA TYR A 250 10.41 6.45 -7.55
C TYR A 250 11.63 5.62 -7.07
N GLU A 251 12.75 6.26 -6.76
CA GLU A 251 13.90 5.60 -6.12
C GLU A 251 13.58 5.12 -4.69
N TRP A 252 12.68 5.80 -3.99
CA TRP A 252 12.13 5.41 -2.68
C TRP A 252 11.01 4.37 -2.76
N GLY A 253 10.73 3.85 -3.96
CA GLY A 253 9.84 2.72 -4.15
C GLY A 253 8.37 3.07 -4.39
N ALA A 254 8.05 4.35 -4.64
CA ALA A 254 6.68 4.77 -4.90
C ALA A 254 6.02 3.93 -5.99
N SER A 255 4.82 3.44 -5.69
CA SER A 255 4.00 2.63 -6.60
C SER A 255 3.26 3.50 -7.61
N LEU A 256 3.02 2.91 -8.78
CA LEU A 256 2.19 3.48 -9.85
C LEU A 256 0.96 2.61 -10.15
N GLU A 257 0.78 1.52 -9.39
CA GLU A 257 -0.21 0.48 -9.69
C GLU A 257 -1.62 0.87 -9.26
N HIS A 258 -1.73 1.77 -8.27
CA HIS A 258 -2.99 2.15 -7.65
C HIS A 258 -3.46 3.48 -8.21
N HIS A 259 -4.34 3.37 -9.18
CA HIS A 259 -4.88 4.47 -9.95
C HIS A 259 -6.37 4.64 -9.70
N VAL A 260 -6.86 5.88 -9.70
CA VAL A 260 -8.27 6.17 -9.47
C VAL A 260 -9.08 6.10 -10.76
N PRO A 261 -10.19 5.35 -10.81
CA PRO A 261 -11.10 5.34 -11.94
C PRO A 261 -11.68 6.74 -12.21
N GLY A 262 -11.62 7.22 -13.45
CA GLY A 262 -12.21 8.50 -13.87
C GLY A 262 -11.42 9.20 -14.99
N GLU A 263 -11.86 10.39 -15.42
CA GLU A 263 -11.20 11.16 -16.50
C GLU A 263 -9.79 11.62 -16.11
N ALA A 264 -9.62 12.17 -14.89
CA ALA A 264 -8.31 12.51 -14.34
C ALA A 264 -7.39 11.29 -14.34
N GLY A 265 -8.00 10.14 -14.05
CA GLY A 265 -7.31 8.87 -14.09
C GLY A 265 -6.80 8.55 -15.51
N ALA A 266 -7.71 8.46 -16.47
CA ALA A 266 -7.35 8.14 -17.85
C ALA A 266 -6.26 9.06 -18.42
N LYS A 267 -6.27 10.35 -18.07
CA LYS A 267 -5.22 11.30 -18.48
C LYS A 267 -3.85 10.95 -17.92
N LEU A 268 -3.79 10.56 -16.65
CA LEU A 268 -2.55 10.15 -16.01
C LEU A 268 -2.03 8.84 -16.59
N ASP A 269 -2.89 7.86 -16.87
CA ASP A 269 -2.50 6.60 -17.55
C ASP A 269 -1.86 6.86 -18.92
N ILE A 270 -2.43 7.78 -19.70
CA ILE A 270 -1.87 8.18 -21.00
C ILE A 270 -0.47 8.78 -20.81
N ASN A 271 -0.28 9.63 -19.79
CA ASN A 271 1.03 10.19 -19.48
C ASN A 271 2.02 9.10 -19.04
N LEU A 272 1.63 8.17 -18.16
CA LEU A 272 2.48 7.07 -17.71
C LEU A 272 2.91 6.17 -18.89
N LYS A 273 1.98 5.83 -19.78
CA LYS A 273 2.24 5.11 -21.05
C LYS A 273 3.06 5.91 -22.06
N SER A 274 3.22 7.21 -21.89
CA SER A 274 4.10 8.02 -22.74
C SER A 274 5.53 8.13 -22.19
N LEU A 275 5.73 7.84 -20.90
CA LEU A 275 6.98 8.06 -20.19
C LEU A 275 7.89 6.82 -20.20
N PRO A 276 9.04 6.84 -20.92
CA PRO A 276 9.88 5.65 -21.11
C PRO A 276 10.37 5.00 -19.82
N MET A 277 10.46 5.75 -18.73
CA MET A 277 10.91 5.25 -17.44
C MET A 277 9.95 4.23 -16.83
N PHE A 278 8.64 4.33 -17.10
CA PHE A 278 7.62 3.45 -16.51
C PHE A 278 7.33 2.20 -17.36
N HIS A 279 7.94 2.10 -18.54
CA HIS A 279 7.78 0.94 -19.44
C HIS A 279 8.69 -0.23 -19.08
N ASN A 280 9.68 0.00 -18.21
CA ASN A 280 10.68 -1.00 -17.88
C ASN A 280 10.77 -1.09 -16.36
N GLU A 281 10.67 -2.31 -15.86
CA GLU A 281 10.66 -2.65 -14.44
C GLU A 281 11.76 -1.98 -13.62
N PHE A 282 12.95 -1.76 -14.21
CA PHE A 282 14.10 -1.22 -13.48
C PHE A 282 14.46 0.22 -13.84
N VAL A 283 13.98 0.77 -14.97
CA VAL A 283 14.49 2.07 -15.46
C VAL A 283 14.13 3.18 -14.47
N LYS A 284 15.12 3.99 -14.10
CA LYS A 284 15.05 5.01 -13.04
C LYS A 284 14.72 4.49 -11.64
N ARG A 285 14.59 3.17 -11.46
CA ARG A 285 14.58 2.56 -10.14
C ARG A 285 15.99 2.37 -9.62
N ARG A 286 16.05 2.27 -8.30
CA ARG A 286 17.21 1.80 -7.60
C ARG A 286 17.19 0.27 -7.56
N CYS A 287 18.33 -0.31 -7.89
CA CYS A 287 18.51 -1.75 -7.98
C CYS A 287 19.77 -2.18 -7.24
N GLU A 288 19.77 -3.42 -6.81
CA GLU A 288 20.95 -4.15 -6.37
C GLU A 288 21.46 -5.01 -7.52
N ILE A 289 22.79 -5.04 -7.67
CA ILE A 289 23.43 -5.93 -8.62
C ILE A 289 23.49 -7.33 -7.99
N VAL A 290 22.72 -8.26 -8.55
CA VAL A 290 22.70 -9.67 -8.15
C VAL A 290 23.31 -10.47 -9.31
N ASN A 291 24.17 -11.46 -9.08
CA ASN A 291 24.65 -12.38 -10.15
C ASN A 291 25.48 -11.78 -11.32
N LEU A 292 26.53 -10.98 -11.05
CA LEU A 292 27.41 -10.43 -12.10
C LEU A 292 28.72 -11.24 -12.26
N ASN A 293 28.74 -12.19 -13.19
CA ASN A 293 29.83 -13.18 -13.33
C ASN A 293 31.24 -12.58 -13.53
N HIS A 294 31.36 -11.52 -14.32
CA HIS A 294 32.66 -10.93 -14.68
C HIS A 294 33.16 -9.87 -13.68
N ARG A 295 32.31 -9.44 -12.75
CA ARG A 295 32.60 -8.37 -11.77
C ARG A 295 31.92 -8.70 -10.44
N LYS A 296 32.39 -9.79 -9.81
CA LYS A 296 31.86 -10.27 -8.53
C LYS A 296 32.00 -9.25 -7.40
N ASP A 297 32.96 -8.33 -7.52
CA ASP A 297 33.18 -7.18 -6.64
C ASP A 297 32.00 -6.20 -6.59
N LEU A 298 31.15 -6.20 -7.62
CA LEU A 298 29.98 -5.33 -7.71
C LEU A 298 28.69 -6.00 -7.20
N ILE A 299 28.71 -7.31 -6.92
CA ILE A 299 27.53 -8.01 -6.39
C ILE A 299 27.18 -7.44 -5.01
N GLY A 300 25.91 -7.15 -4.77
CA GLY A 300 25.41 -6.49 -3.57
C GLY A 300 25.50 -4.97 -3.61
N GLN A 301 26.15 -4.38 -4.61
CA GLN A 301 26.21 -2.92 -4.76
C GLN A 301 24.92 -2.36 -5.36
N THR A 302 24.59 -1.14 -4.93
CA THR A 302 23.43 -0.40 -5.43
C THR A 302 23.77 0.41 -6.68
N CYS A 303 22.81 0.47 -7.59
CA CYS A 303 22.89 1.23 -8.82
C CYS A 303 21.54 1.86 -9.17
N THR A 304 21.57 2.88 -10.01
CA THR A 304 20.38 3.42 -10.68
C THR A 304 20.41 3.03 -12.13
N VAL A 305 19.28 2.54 -12.65
CA VAL A 305 19.18 2.18 -14.07
C VAL A 305 18.85 3.42 -14.90
N GLU A 306 19.71 3.78 -15.83
CA GLU A 306 19.52 4.97 -16.65
C GLU A 306 18.50 4.74 -17.78
N LYS A 307 18.63 3.61 -18.47
CA LYS A 307 17.78 3.23 -19.60
C LYS A 307 17.92 1.75 -19.94
N TYR A 308 16.89 1.22 -20.58
CA TYR A 308 16.94 -0.05 -21.26
C TYR A 308 17.39 0.13 -22.73
N ILE A 309 18.28 -0.73 -23.22
CA ILE A 309 18.80 -0.71 -24.59
C ILE A 309 18.27 -1.93 -25.33
N ALA A 310 17.11 -1.78 -25.96
CA ALA A 310 16.38 -2.88 -26.62
C ALA A 310 17.24 -3.70 -27.61
N ARG A 311 18.06 -3.05 -28.44
CA ARG A 311 18.93 -3.75 -29.41
C ARG A 311 19.96 -4.70 -28.78
N LYS A 312 20.32 -4.46 -27.52
CA LYS A 312 21.30 -5.26 -26.77
C LYS A 312 20.63 -6.16 -25.74
N ASP A 313 19.32 -6.00 -25.51
CA ASP A 313 18.59 -6.60 -24.39
C ASP A 313 19.31 -6.41 -23.04
N ARG A 314 19.77 -5.17 -22.79
CA ARG A 314 20.56 -4.83 -21.60
C ARG A 314 20.19 -3.48 -21.03
N TYR A 315 20.31 -3.37 -19.72
CA TYR A 315 20.16 -2.14 -18.96
C TYR A 315 21.48 -1.41 -18.86
N LYS A 316 21.45 -0.10 -19.11
CA LYS A 316 22.56 0.81 -18.77
C LYS A 316 22.38 1.22 -17.33
N VAL A 317 23.32 0.84 -16.47
CA VAL A 317 23.29 1.12 -15.03
C VAL A 317 24.47 1.98 -14.64
N THR A 318 24.27 2.82 -13.63
CA THR A 318 25.32 3.62 -13.01
C THR A 318 25.35 3.30 -11.53
N THR A 319 26.50 2.84 -11.03
CA THR A 319 26.67 2.51 -9.61
C THR A 319 26.58 3.78 -8.77
N GLU A 320 25.96 3.68 -7.59
CA GLU A 320 25.77 4.86 -6.74
C GLU A 320 27.11 5.37 -6.16
N HIS A 321 28.06 4.47 -5.91
CA HIS A 321 29.33 4.78 -5.26
C HIS A 321 30.41 5.22 -6.25
N ALA A 322 30.86 4.30 -7.10
CA ALA A 322 31.96 4.57 -8.02
C ALA A 322 31.54 5.46 -9.20
N ARG A 323 30.23 5.72 -9.36
CA ARG A 323 29.64 6.37 -10.55
C ARG A 323 30.09 5.69 -11.84
N GLU A 324 30.36 4.39 -11.75
CA GLU A 324 30.74 3.56 -12.87
C GLU A 324 29.49 3.19 -13.66
N THR A 325 29.57 3.37 -14.98
CA THR A 325 28.47 3.09 -15.87
C THR A 325 28.78 1.91 -16.77
N PHE A 326 27.91 0.91 -16.80
CA PHE A 326 28.09 -0.28 -17.64
C PHE A 326 26.75 -0.90 -18.00
N LEU A 327 26.80 -1.96 -18.81
CA LEU A 327 25.63 -2.71 -19.23
C LEU A 327 25.48 -3.98 -18.41
N VAL A 328 24.24 -4.31 -18.04
CA VAL A 328 23.86 -5.55 -17.33
C VAL A 328 22.59 -6.15 -17.94
N GLY A 329 22.43 -7.46 -17.84
CA GLY A 329 21.19 -8.15 -18.22
C GLY A 329 20.09 -7.97 -17.18
N ARG A 330 18.87 -8.42 -17.50
CA ARG A 330 17.73 -8.43 -16.56
C ARG A 330 18.04 -9.22 -15.29
N ASP A 331 18.60 -10.43 -15.44
CA ASP A 331 18.90 -11.34 -14.32
C ASP A 331 20.06 -10.86 -13.43
N ASN A 332 20.68 -9.73 -13.79
CA ASN A 332 21.76 -9.13 -13.01
C ASN A 332 21.26 -8.04 -12.04
N LEU A 333 19.96 -7.77 -12.01
CA LEU A 333 19.36 -6.69 -11.25
C LEU A 333 18.20 -7.22 -10.41
N SER A 334 18.17 -6.79 -9.15
CA SER A 334 17.01 -6.91 -8.28
C SER A 334 16.56 -5.52 -7.85
N ARG A 335 15.25 -5.29 -7.71
CA ARG A 335 14.73 -4.02 -7.20
C ARG A 335 15.20 -3.84 -5.75
N ARG A 336 15.71 -2.66 -5.43
CA ARG A 336 16.11 -2.29 -4.06
C ARG A 336 15.78 -0.82 -3.82
N ASP A 337 14.63 -0.59 -3.21
CA ASP A 337 14.14 0.74 -2.91
C ASP A 337 15.05 1.44 -1.88
N ARG A 338 14.96 2.76 -1.80
CA ARG A 338 15.67 3.53 -0.79
C ARG A 338 15.10 3.30 0.60
N THR A 339 15.98 3.36 1.60
CA THR A 339 15.62 3.36 3.01
C THR A 339 16.26 4.56 3.72
N PRO A 340 15.75 4.97 4.89
CA PRO A 340 16.38 6.01 5.71
C PRO A 340 17.87 5.77 6.05
N ASP A 341 18.31 4.51 6.01
CA ASP A 341 19.66 4.08 6.37
C ASP A 341 20.62 3.95 5.17
N ASP A 342 20.21 4.39 3.99
CA ASP A 342 21.07 4.39 2.81
C ASP A 342 22.26 5.35 2.94
N ARG A 343 23.30 5.18 2.12
CA ARG A 343 24.59 5.89 2.19
C ARG A 343 24.56 7.41 1.95
N TYR A 344 23.42 8.06 2.04
CA TYR A 344 23.36 9.51 2.12
C TYR A 344 22.33 9.92 3.16
N TYR A 345 22.57 11.06 3.80
CA TYR A 345 21.62 11.68 4.71
C TYR A 345 21.50 13.15 4.41
N VAL A 346 20.30 13.70 4.41
CA VAL A 346 20.04 15.14 4.27
C VAL A 346 19.77 15.69 5.67
N THR A 347 20.35 16.83 5.97
CA THR A 347 20.10 17.60 7.20
C THR A 347 19.66 19.00 6.81
N PHE A 348 18.91 19.67 7.68
CA PHE A 348 18.59 21.08 7.54
C PHE A 348 19.12 21.82 8.77
N GLU A 349 20.11 22.67 8.58
CA GLU A 349 20.80 23.39 9.66
C GLU A 349 21.07 24.83 9.24
N GLY A 350 20.73 25.79 10.11
CA GLY A 350 20.99 27.21 9.83
C GLY A 350 20.27 27.75 8.59
N GLY A 351 19.12 27.17 8.22
CA GLY A 351 18.35 27.58 7.05
C GLY A 351 18.76 26.92 5.73
N GLU A 352 19.74 26.01 5.75
CA GLU A 352 20.27 25.37 4.55
C GLU A 352 20.18 23.84 4.61
N TYR A 353 19.89 23.23 3.46
CA TYR A 353 19.97 21.79 3.28
C TYR A 353 21.43 21.37 3.06
N ARG A 354 21.91 20.39 3.82
CA ARG A 354 23.20 19.74 3.59
C ARG A 354 23.00 18.26 3.32
N ARG A 355 23.63 17.77 2.26
CA ARG A 355 23.67 16.36 1.90
C ARG A 355 25.00 15.75 2.33
N HIS A 356 24.94 14.77 3.21
CA HIS A 356 26.05 13.95 3.67
C HIS A 356 26.09 12.67 2.85
N ALA A 357 27.25 12.31 2.32
CA ALA A 357 27.47 11.06 1.59
C ALA A 357 28.47 10.20 2.35
N PHE A 358 28.17 8.92 2.49
CA PHE A 358 28.93 7.98 3.31
C PHE A 358 29.57 6.90 2.44
N ALA A 359 30.73 6.40 2.87
CA ALA A 359 31.42 5.32 2.18
C ALA A 359 30.63 3.99 2.27
N SER A 360 29.90 3.76 3.37
CA SER A 360 29.13 2.55 3.65
C SER A 360 27.77 2.85 4.28
N ASN A 361 26.83 1.89 4.21
CA ASN A 361 25.53 1.98 4.92
C ASN A 361 25.73 2.01 6.44
N GLU A 362 26.81 1.39 6.93
CA GLU A 362 27.13 1.38 8.35
C GLU A 362 27.57 2.76 8.85
N ALA A 363 28.43 3.45 8.09
CA ALA A 363 28.82 4.82 8.42
C ALA A 363 27.63 5.79 8.39
N CYS A 364 26.68 5.61 7.44
CA CYS A 364 25.44 6.40 7.47
C CYS A 364 24.61 6.09 8.72
N ARG A 365 24.41 4.80 9.04
CA ARG A 365 23.67 4.40 10.25
C ARG A 365 24.31 4.94 11.54
N GLU A 366 25.64 4.97 11.62
CA GLU A 366 26.34 5.58 12.76
C GLU A 366 26.09 7.10 12.84
N PHE A 367 26.13 7.80 11.72
CA PHE A 367 25.80 9.22 11.67
C PHE A 367 24.34 9.49 12.06
N VAL A 368 23.39 8.69 11.57
CA VAL A 368 21.97 8.81 11.95
C VAL A 368 21.79 8.52 13.44
N ARG A 369 22.50 7.52 13.99
CA ARG A 369 22.49 7.25 15.44
C ARG A 369 23.10 8.39 16.26
N SER A 370 24.16 9.04 15.80
CA SER A 370 24.76 10.17 16.52
C SER A 370 23.82 11.37 16.57
N LEU A 371 23.08 11.63 15.47
CA LEU A 371 22.05 12.67 15.45
C LEU A 371 20.90 12.39 16.43
N ARG A 372 20.51 11.11 16.57
CA ARG A 372 19.43 10.71 17.50
C ARG A 372 19.87 10.66 18.97
N SER A 373 21.15 10.39 19.24
CA SER A 373 21.71 10.30 20.60
C SER A 373 22.18 11.64 21.17
N GLY A 374 22.50 12.62 20.33
CA GLY A 374 22.76 14.00 20.77
C GLY A 374 21.50 14.82 21.10
N GLN A 375 20.33 14.18 21.17
CA GLN A 375 19.01 14.79 21.42
C GLN A 375 18.42 14.44 22.81
N GLU A 376 19.17 13.71 23.65
CA GLU A 376 18.92 13.56 25.10
C GLU A 376 19.67 14.64 25.89
#